data_AF-A0A7C1KFI6-F1
#
_entry.id   AF-A0A7C1KFI6-F1
#
_cell.length_a   1.000
_cell.length_b   1.000
_cell.length_c   1.000
_cell.angle_alpha   90.00
_cell.angle_beta   90.00
_cell.angle_gamma   90.00
#
_symmetry.space_group_name_H-M   'P 1'
#
loop_
_entity.id
_entity.type
_entity.pdbx_description
1 polymer ?
#
loop_
_entity_poly.entity_id
_entity_poly.type
_entity_poly.pdbx_seq_one_letter_code
_entity_poly.pdbx_strand_id
1 'polypeptide(L)'
;MIDKTIHRVTETMYRALSRPQWRWPVFAMAGAAILAAGVLLAIRGERDAQGASGGASTPAAAAPTPPPSASPTPTPTPNRPPSRLRNELKKHVDSGRLDEPVFRQMIDTGEADGLVTLDDEQVQNSIKRVAASRGVALTDDTLVQMRPQIYTELKRLVLAVAPDQARVVQDFESFGVVRVHFSSPQALLEVLKRPEVSGVRAIEEYKRP
;
A
#
# COMPACT_ATOMS: atom_id res chain seq x y z
N MET A 1 43.79 15.85 -42.48
CA MET A 1 42.37 15.94 -42.89
C MET A 1 41.57 15.04 -41.98
N ILE A 2 40.39 15.48 -41.53
CA ILE A 2 39.57 14.93 -40.43
C ILE A 2 39.88 15.57 -39.07
N ASP A 3 39.51 16.85 -38.92
CA ASP A 3 39.26 17.46 -37.61
C ASP A 3 38.47 18.76 -37.82
N LYS A 4 37.12 18.70 -37.83
CA LYS A 4 36.23 19.88 -37.78
C LYS A 4 34.71 19.64 -37.68
N THR A 5 34.23 18.42 -37.45
CA THR A 5 32.79 18.11 -37.55
C THR A 5 32.10 17.79 -36.21
N ILE A 6 32.74 18.05 -35.06
CA ILE A 6 32.16 17.76 -33.74
C ILE A 6 31.73 19.03 -32.97
N HIS A 7 31.86 20.23 -33.57
CA HIS A 7 31.56 21.50 -32.87
C HIS A 7 30.32 22.26 -33.34
N ARG A 8 29.42 21.63 -34.10
CA ARG A 8 28.21 22.30 -34.66
C ARG A 8 26.85 21.70 -34.28
N VAL A 9 26.77 20.92 -33.20
CA VAL A 9 25.48 20.36 -32.74
C VAL A 9 25.09 20.82 -31.32
N THR A 10 25.98 21.49 -30.59
CA THR A 10 25.71 21.94 -29.21
C THR A 10 25.14 23.36 -29.07
N GLU A 11 24.95 24.12 -30.14
CA GLU A 11 24.51 25.53 -30.05
C GLU A 11 23.01 25.78 -30.30
N THR A 12 22.20 24.77 -30.64
CA THR A 12 20.80 25.01 -31.04
C THR A 12 19.76 24.78 -29.92
N MET A 13 20.12 24.20 -28.78
CA MET A 13 19.15 23.91 -27.70
C MET A 13 19.06 24.96 -26.58
N TYR A 14 19.84 26.05 -26.61
CA TYR A 14 19.83 27.06 -25.55
C TYR A 14 19.00 28.33 -25.85
N ARG A 15 18.17 28.33 -26.91
CA ARG A 15 17.38 29.51 -27.35
C ARG A 15 15.86 29.36 -27.26
N ALA A 16 15.36 28.45 -26.41
CA ALA A 16 13.93 28.24 -26.20
C ALA A 16 13.41 28.61 -24.78
N LEU A 17 14.20 29.34 -23.98
CA LEU A 17 13.86 29.66 -22.57
C LEU A 17 13.68 31.15 -22.26
N SER A 18 13.33 31.97 -23.24
CA SER A 18 13.11 33.39 -22.99
C SER A 18 12.07 34.00 -23.89
N ARG A 19 10.78 33.84 -23.53
CA ARG A 19 9.83 34.97 -23.54
C ARG A 19 8.84 34.93 -22.35
N PRO A 20 8.65 36.07 -21.66
CA PRO A 20 7.78 36.26 -20.51
C PRO A 20 6.33 36.54 -20.95
N GLN A 21 5.43 36.66 -19.96
CA GLN A 21 4.07 37.24 -19.98
C GLN A 21 2.88 36.26 -20.01
N TRP A 22 2.57 35.71 -18.83
CA TRP A 22 1.19 35.40 -18.46
C TRP A 22 0.81 36.28 -17.27
N ARG A 23 0.18 37.42 -17.57
CA ARG A 23 -0.62 38.19 -16.62
C ARG A 23 -1.78 37.29 -16.19
N TRP A 24 -1.78 36.84 -14.94
CA TRP A 24 -3.00 36.35 -14.31
C TRP A 24 -3.68 37.52 -13.61
N PRO A 25 -4.98 37.72 -13.80
CA PRO A 25 -5.73 38.73 -13.08
C PRO A 25 -5.79 38.38 -11.60
N VAL A 26 -5.64 39.42 -10.78
CA VAL A 26 -5.95 39.47 -9.36
C VAL A 26 -7.42 39.07 -9.19
N PHE A 27 -7.67 37.79 -8.89
CA PHE A 27 -8.97 37.38 -8.38
C PHE A 27 -8.97 37.47 -6.87
N ALA A 28 -9.67 38.51 -6.44
CA ALA A 28 -10.19 38.80 -5.11
C ALA A 28 -10.33 37.58 -4.19
N MET A 29 -9.79 37.76 -2.98
CA MET A 29 -10.25 37.12 -1.76
C MET A 29 -11.78 37.18 -1.65
N ALA A 30 -12.42 36.05 -1.43
CA ALA A 30 -13.68 35.97 -0.69
C ALA A 30 -13.91 34.53 -0.21
N GLY A 31 -14.24 34.38 1.07
CA GLY A 31 -15.11 33.31 1.54
C GLY A 31 -14.43 32.10 2.16
N ALA A 32 -14.13 32.22 3.46
CA ALA A 32 -14.03 31.08 4.35
C ALA A 32 -15.36 30.30 4.40
N ALA A 33 -15.29 28.97 4.29
CA ALA A 33 -16.29 28.06 4.81
C ALA A 33 -15.61 26.75 5.21
N ILE A 34 -15.39 26.62 6.51
CA ILE A 34 -14.93 25.41 7.19
C ILE A 34 -16.08 24.39 7.12
N LEU A 35 -15.86 23.26 6.43
CA LEU A 35 -16.66 22.06 6.62
C LEU A 35 -15.77 20.97 7.20
N ALA A 36 -15.74 20.93 8.52
CA ALA A 36 -15.32 19.78 9.30
C ALA A 36 -16.41 18.70 9.19
N ALA A 37 -16.20 17.74 8.30
CA ALA A 37 -16.82 16.41 8.41
C ALA A 37 -15.75 15.52 9.08
N GLY A 38 -15.88 15.07 10.32
CA GLY A 38 -17.08 14.52 10.95
C GLY A 38 -17.15 13.00 10.75
N VAL A 39 -16.04 12.27 10.90
CA VAL A 39 -16.05 10.79 10.93
C VAL A 39 -16.36 10.36 12.36
N LEU A 40 -17.64 10.10 12.62
CA LEU A 40 -18.17 9.54 13.85
C LEU A 40 -17.96 8.01 13.81
N LEU A 41 -16.93 7.49 14.48
CA LEU A 41 -16.76 6.05 14.68
C LEU A 41 -17.46 5.64 15.98
N ALA A 42 -18.71 5.19 15.86
CA ALA A 42 -19.45 4.57 16.95
C ALA A 42 -19.09 3.08 17.04
N ILE A 43 -18.29 2.69 18.02
CA ILE A 43 -18.15 1.30 18.46
C ILE A 43 -18.79 1.23 19.85
N ARG A 44 -20.05 0.77 19.89
CA ARG A 44 -20.85 0.56 21.11
C ARG A 44 -21.46 -0.84 21.05
N GLY A 45 -21.40 -1.55 22.18
CA GLY A 45 -22.07 -2.84 22.40
C GLY A 45 -21.13 -3.87 23.04
N GLU A 46 -20.81 -3.74 24.34
CA GLU A 46 -21.52 -4.40 25.47
C GLU A 46 -21.41 -5.93 25.45
N ARG A 47 -20.50 -6.42 26.31
CA ARG A 47 -20.39 -7.82 26.71
C ARG A 47 -21.39 -8.04 27.85
N ASP A 48 -22.52 -8.65 27.56
CA ASP A 48 -23.37 -9.23 28.60
C ASP A 48 -22.79 -10.58 29.03
N ALA A 49 -22.12 -10.56 30.17
CA ALA A 49 -21.87 -11.74 30.98
C ALA A 49 -23.18 -12.07 31.71
N GLN A 50 -23.87 -13.12 31.27
CA GLN A 50 -25.00 -13.66 32.02
C GLN A 50 -24.71 -15.11 32.40
N GLY A 51 -24.40 -15.29 33.68
CA GLY A 51 -24.27 -16.57 34.32
C GLY A 51 -25.61 -17.30 34.40
N ALA A 52 -25.55 -18.60 34.20
CA ALA A 52 -26.62 -19.52 34.57
C ALA A 52 -25.97 -20.74 35.24
N SER A 53 -25.92 -20.70 36.57
CA SER A 53 -25.66 -21.86 37.43
C SER A 53 -26.97 -22.65 37.57
N GLY A 54 -27.11 -23.71 36.79
CA GLY A 54 -28.22 -24.68 36.89
C GLY A 54 -27.64 -26.08 37.13
N GLY A 55 -27.97 -26.65 38.28
CA GLY A 55 -27.43 -27.93 38.71
C GLY A 55 -28.15 -29.15 38.15
N ALA A 56 -27.60 -30.29 38.58
CA ALA A 56 -28.22 -31.59 38.79
C ALA A 56 -28.01 -32.70 37.74
N SER A 57 -27.70 -33.85 38.35
CA SER A 57 -27.89 -35.23 37.92
C SER A 57 -26.77 -35.84 37.08
N THR A 58 -25.90 -36.56 37.78
CA THR A 58 -24.90 -37.49 37.26
C THR A 58 -25.58 -38.80 36.81
N PRO A 59 -25.64 -39.12 35.51
CA PRO A 59 -26.07 -40.43 35.04
C PRO A 59 -24.88 -41.40 35.04
N ALA A 60 -25.13 -42.66 35.39
CA ALA A 60 -24.15 -43.72 35.40
C ALA A 60 -23.46 -43.87 34.02
N ALA A 61 -22.13 -43.96 34.04
CA ALA A 61 -21.26 -43.99 32.87
C ALA A 61 -21.47 -45.26 32.03
N ALA A 62 -22.01 -45.09 30.83
CA ALA A 62 -21.94 -46.08 29.77
C ALA A 62 -20.50 -46.18 29.24
N ALA A 63 -20.07 -47.41 28.91
CA ALA A 63 -18.75 -47.69 28.38
C ALA A 63 -18.44 -46.84 27.13
N PRO A 64 -17.22 -46.30 27.00
CA PRO A 64 -16.89 -45.36 25.93
C PRO A 64 -16.98 -46.03 24.57
N THR A 65 -17.89 -45.55 23.73
CA THR A 65 -17.88 -45.81 22.29
C THR A 65 -16.53 -45.37 21.73
N PRO A 66 -15.80 -46.20 20.97
CA PRO A 66 -14.55 -45.79 20.36
C PRO A 66 -14.79 -44.55 19.49
N PRO A 67 -13.93 -43.52 19.57
CA PRO A 67 -14.10 -42.30 18.80
C PRO A 67 -14.09 -42.63 17.30
N PRO A 68 -14.97 -42.00 16.50
CA PRO A 68 -14.93 -42.18 15.05
C PRO A 68 -13.55 -41.80 14.55
N SER A 69 -12.94 -42.70 13.76
CA SER A 69 -11.65 -42.48 13.12
C SER A 69 -11.69 -41.15 12.37
N ALA A 70 -10.80 -40.23 12.73
CA ALA A 70 -10.77 -38.90 12.13
C ALA A 70 -10.61 -39.04 10.61
N SER A 71 -11.56 -38.48 9.86
CA SER A 71 -11.47 -38.39 8.40
C SER A 71 -10.16 -37.67 8.05
N PRO A 72 -9.37 -38.17 7.09
CA PRO A 72 -8.13 -37.51 6.71
C PRO A 72 -8.44 -36.07 6.29
N THR A 73 -7.81 -35.11 6.97
CA THR A 73 -7.88 -33.70 6.59
C THR A 73 -7.43 -33.59 5.14
N PRO A 74 -8.24 -33.02 4.23
CA PRO A 74 -7.84 -32.88 2.84
C PRO A 74 -6.55 -32.07 2.78
N THR A 75 -5.53 -32.62 2.12
CA THR A 75 -4.29 -31.89 1.87
C THR A 75 -4.62 -30.64 1.06
N PRO A 76 -4.27 -29.44 1.54
CA PRO A 76 -4.54 -28.21 0.80
C PRO A 76 -3.82 -28.29 -0.56
N THR A 77 -4.59 -28.11 -1.64
CA THR A 77 -4.00 -28.03 -2.98
C THR A 77 -3.27 -26.71 -3.11
N PRO A 78 -2.00 -26.67 -3.55
CA PRO A 78 -1.28 -25.42 -3.74
C PRO A 78 -2.05 -24.51 -4.71
N ASN A 79 -2.51 -23.36 -4.22
CA ASN A 79 -3.27 -22.41 -5.02
C ASN A 79 -2.32 -21.62 -5.92
N ARG A 80 -1.89 -22.25 -7.02
CA ARG A 80 -0.94 -21.63 -7.94
C ARG A 80 -1.61 -20.50 -8.72
N PRO A 81 -1.02 -19.29 -8.77
CA PRO A 81 -1.60 -18.17 -9.51
C PRO A 81 -1.81 -18.49 -11.00
N PRO A 82 -2.91 -17.97 -11.61
CA PRO A 82 -3.12 -17.95 -13.05
C PRO A 82 -1.91 -17.38 -13.80
N SER A 83 -1.63 -17.93 -14.99
CA SER A 83 -0.47 -17.53 -15.82
C SER A 83 -0.46 -16.04 -16.18
N ARG A 84 -1.64 -15.43 -16.38
CA ARG A 84 -1.76 -13.98 -16.64
C ARG A 84 -1.21 -13.14 -15.49
N LEU A 85 -1.61 -13.43 -14.25
CA LEU A 85 -1.12 -12.71 -13.07
C LEU A 85 0.38 -12.89 -12.86
N ARG A 86 0.88 -14.10 -13.07
CA ARG A 86 2.32 -14.36 -13.02
C ARG A 86 3.10 -13.49 -14.00
N ASN A 87 2.62 -13.38 -15.24
CA ASN A 87 3.29 -12.58 -16.27
C ASN A 87 3.22 -11.09 -15.95
N GLU A 88 2.13 -10.58 -15.37
CA GLU A 88 2.02 -9.18 -14.94
C GLU A 88 2.96 -8.87 -13.78
N LEU A 89 2.99 -9.71 -12.74
CA LEU A 89 3.94 -9.57 -11.65
C LEU A 89 5.40 -9.63 -12.14
N LYS A 90 5.70 -10.51 -13.10
CA LYS A 90 7.04 -10.61 -13.70
C LYS A 90 7.47 -9.32 -14.39
N LYS A 91 6.56 -8.58 -15.03
CA LYS A 91 6.88 -7.25 -15.59
C LYS A 91 7.29 -6.26 -14.50
N HIS A 92 6.67 -6.32 -13.32
CA HIS A 92 7.06 -5.49 -12.19
C HIS A 92 8.44 -5.86 -11.65
N VAL A 93 8.80 -7.14 -11.65
CA VAL A 93 10.16 -7.59 -11.38
C VAL A 93 11.15 -7.02 -12.39
N ASP A 94 10.84 -7.14 -13.68
CA ASP A 94 11.72 -6.65 -14.76
C ASP A 94 11.90 -5.13 -14.72
N SER A 95 10.89 -4.39 -14.25
CA SER A 95 10.98 -2.94 -14.02
C SER A 95 11.70 -2.55 -12.71
N GLY A 96 12.08 -3.51 -11.88
CA GLY A 96 12.67 -3.26 -10.56
C GLY A 96 11.69 -2.74 -9.51
N ARG A 97 10.38 -2.81 -9.73
CA ARG A 97 9.33 -2.41 -8.77
C ARG A 97 8.92 -3.55 -7.83
N LEU A 98 9.23 -4.79 -8.16
CA LEU A 98 9.00 -5.95 -7.29
C LEU A 98 10.30 -6.74 -7.16
N ASP A 99 10.70 -7.06 -5.94
CA ASP A 99 11.87 -7.89 -5.72
C ASP A 99 11.61 -9.37 -6.07
N GLU A 100 12.59 -10.00 -6.70
CA GLU A 100 12.52 -11.40 -7.12
C GLU A 100 12.19 -12.38 -5.98
N PRO A 101 12.73 -12.25 -4.75
CA PRO A 101 12.34 -13.13 -3.64
C PRO A 101 10.86 -13.02 -3.26
N VAL A 102 10.29 -11.81 -3.25
CA VAL A 102 8.85 -11.60 -2.95
C VAL A 102 8.00 -12.23 -4.06
N PHE A 103 8.40 -12.03 -5.31
CA PHE A 103 7.75 -12.67 -6.46
C PHE A 103 7.75 -14.19 -6.33
N ARG A 104 8.91 -14.82 -6.07
CA ARG A 104 9.00 -16.28 -5.92
C ARG A 104 8.14 -16.79 -4.78
N GLN A 105 8.24 -16.18 -3.61
CA GLN A 105 7.42 -16.56 -2.45
C GLN A 105 5.92 -16.51 -2.78
N MET A 106 5.48 -15.44 -3.46
CA MET A 106 4.09 -15.27 -3.89
C MET A 106 3.65 -16.35 -4.90
N ILE A 107 4.50 -16.77 -5.83
CA ILE A 107 4.17 -17.81 -6.82
C ILE A 107 4.15 -19.21 -6.19
N ASP A 108 5.04 -19.47 -5.24
CA ASP A 108 5.23 -20.79 -4.64
C ASP A 108 4.21 -21.07 -3.52
N THR A 109 3.92 -20.06 -2.70
CA THR A 109 3.04 -20.22 -1.52
C THR A 109 1.66 -19.58 -1.69
N GLY A 110 1.50 -18.66 -2.65
CA GLY A 110 0.29 -17.86 -2.82
C GLY A 110 0.21 -16.64 -1.90
N GLU A 111 1.20 -16.47 -1.01
CA GLU A 111 1.31 -15.36 -0.08
C GLU A 111 2.76 -14.83 -0.03
N ALA A 112 2.96 -13.60 0.41
CA ALA A 112 4.30 -13.07 0.64
C ALA A 112 4.28 -11.88 1.61
N ASP A 113 5.35 -11.73 2.37
CA ASP A 113 5.63 -10.48 3.07
C ASP A 113 6.51 -9.58 2.20
N GLY A 114 6.24 -8.28 2.23
CA GLY A 114 7.07 -7.30 1.53
C GLY A 114 7.09 -5.94 2.22
N LEU A 115 8.20 -5.23 2.04
CA LEU A 115 8.31 -3.82 2.39
C LEU A 115 7.79 -3.00 1.21
N VAL A 116 6.61 -2.40 1.38
CA VAL A 116 6.05 -1.49 0.40
C VAL A 116 6.68 -0.12 0.61
N THR A 117 7.43 0.36 -0.38
CA THR A 117 8.04 1.69 -0.37
C THR A 117 7.19 2.64 -1.19
N LEU A 118 6.88 3.80 -0.63
CA LEU A 118 6.16 4.88 -1.28
C LEU A 118 7.14 5.81 -1.99
N ASP A 119 6.72 6.32 -3.14
CA ASP A 119 7.46 7.30 -3.92
C ASP A 119 7.16 8.70 -3.37
N ASP A 120 8.15 9.31 -2.68
CA ASP A 120 7.97 10.62 -2.03
C ASP A 120 7.64 11.73 -3.03
N GLU A 121 8.16 11.67 -4.27
CA GLU A 121 7.82 12.66 -5.30
C GLU A 121 6.34 12.55 -5.70
N GLN A 122 5.85 11.33 -5.94
CA GLN A 122 4.44 11.08 -6.25
C GLN A 122 3.52 11.42 -5.07
N VAL A 123 3.97 11.15 -3.83
CA VAL A 123 3.28 11.58 -2.62
C VAL A 123 3.17 13.10 -2.60
N GLN A 124 4.29 13.83 -2.70
CA GLN A 124 4.32 15.29 -2.73
C GLN A 124 3.43 15.89 -3.82
N ASN A 125 3.45 15.33 -5.03
CA ASN A 125 2.59 15.75 -6.13
C ASN A 125 1.10 15.54 -5.81
N SER A 126 0.76 14.49 -5.06
CA SER A 126 -0.60 14.26 -4.58
C SER A 126 -0.98 15.27 -3.48
N ILE A 127 -0.06 15.64 -2.58
CA ILE A 127 -0.29 16.72 -1.59
C ILE A 127 -0.60 18.04 -2.31
N LYS A 128 0.24 18.42 -3.27
CA LYS A 128 0.10 19.65 -4.05
C LYS A 128 -1.25 19.71 -4.75
N ARG A 129 -1.70 18.61 -5.37
CA ARG A 129 -3.02 18.51 -6.01
C ARG A 129 -4.18 18.69 -5.02
N VAL A 130 -4.12 18.01 -3.86
CA VAL A 130 -5.18 18.09 -2.83
C VAL A 130 -5.26 19.48 -2.21
N ALA A 131 -4.13 20.14 -2.00
CA ALA A 131 -4.14 21.48 -1.44
C ALA A 131 -4.58 22.54 -2.46
N ALA A 132 -4.16 22.40 -3.72
CA ALA A 132 -4.62 23.24 -4.81
C ALA A 132 -6.15 23.15 -4.97
N SER A 133 -6.74 21.95 -4.86
CA SER A 133 -8.20 21.80 -4.92
C SER A 133 -8.95 22.39 -3.73
N ARG A 134 -8.24 22.62 -2.61
CA ARG A 134 -8.77 23.29 -1.40
C ARG A 134 -8.45 24.79 -1.34
N GLY A 135 -7.76 25.34 -2.34
CA GLY A 135 -7.31 26.74 -2.34
C GLY A 135 -6.28 27.05 -1.24
N VAL A 136 -5.60 26.03 -0.69
CA VAL A 136 -4.60 26.20 0.35
C VAL A 136 -3.24 26.44 -0.31
N ALA A 137 -2.60 27.57 0.01
CA ALA A 137 -1.23 27.82 -0.41
C ALA A 137 -0.28 26.87 0.34
N LEU A 138 0.45 26.02 -0.41
CA LEU A 138 1.47 25.16 0.17
C LEU A 138 2.74 25.97 0.42
N THR A 139 3.10 26.10 1.69
CA THR A 139 4.47 26.47 2.09
C THR A 139 5.25 25.20 2.44
N ASP A 140 6.58 25.28 2.45
CA ASP A 140 7.44 24.15 2.83
C ASP A 140 7.15 23.69 4.27
N ASP A 141 6.87 24.62 5.18
CA ASP A 141 6.48 24.31 6.56
C ASP A 141 5.16 23.52 6.63
N THR A 142 4.17 23.93 5.84
CA THR A 142 2.88 23.22 5.75
C THR A 142 3.06 21.83 5.15
N LEU A 143 3.93 21.68 4.14
CA LEU A 143 4.28 20.38 3.56
C LEU A 143 4.86 19.42 4.61
N VAL A 144 5.81 19.90 5.42
CA VAL A 144 6.43 19.10 6.49
C VAL A 144 5.39 18.71 7.55
N GLN A 145 4.49 19.62 7.94
CA GLN A 145 3.43 19.34 8.93
C GLN A 145 2.37 18.36 8.42
N MET A 146 2.00 18.44 7.14
CA MET A 146 0.97 17.57 6.55
C MET A 146 1.49 16.20 6.15
N ARG A 147 2.81 16.07 5.94
CA ARG A 147 3.44 14.84 5.43
C ARG A 147 3.08 13.58 6.24
N PRO A 148 3.15 13.55 7.58
CA PRO A 148 2.78 12.35 8.35
C PRO A 148 1.32 11.93 8.14
N GLN A 149 0.39 12.89 8.17
CA GLN A 149 -1.04 12.61 7.98
C GLN A 149 -1.32 12.02 6.60
N ILE A 150 -0.65 12.54 5.57
CA ILE A 150 -0.84 12.05 4.21
C ILE A 150 -0.20 10.68 4.02
N TYR A 151 0.94 10.41 4.65
CA TYR A 151 1.50 9.07 4.68
C TYR A 151 0.55 8.07 5.35
N THR A 152 -0.08 8.42 6.46
CA THR A 152 -1.10 7.59 7.12
C THR A 152 -2.29 7.32 6.20
N GLU A 153 -2.81 8.35 5.53
CA GLU A 153 -3.94 8.20 4.59
C GLU A 153 -3.56 7.38 3.36
N LEU A 154 -2.38 7.59 2.78
CA LEU A 154 -1.89 6.78 1.66
C LEU A 154 -1.70 5.33 2.05
N LYS A 155 -1.13 5.05 3.23
CA LYS A 155 -1.01 3.70 3.79
C LYS A 155 -2.39 3.05 3.92
N ARG A 156 -3.37 3.75 4.50
CA ARG A 156 -4.77 3.29 4.56
C ARG A 156 -5.35 2.99 3.19
N LEU A 157 -5.16 3.90 2.22
CA LEU A 157 -5.67 3.71 0.86
C LEU A 157 -5.00 2.53 0.16
N VAL A 158 -3.69 2.31 0.34
CA VAL A 158 -2.97 1.15 -0.23
C VAL A 158 -3.55 -0.15 0.30
N LEU A 159 -3.90 -0.20 1.59
CA LEU A 159 -4.48 -1.39 2.23
C LEU A 159 -5.95 -1.58 1.88
N ALA A 160 -6.68 -0.49 1.70
CA ALA A 160 -8.10 -0.51 1.35
C ALA A 160 -8.37 -1.08 -0.05
N VAL A 161 -7.34 -1.18 -0.91
CA VAL A 161 -7.47 -1.86 -2.21
C VAL A 161 -7.73 -3.35 -2.05
N ALA A 162 -7.25 -3.94 -0.96
CA ALA A 162 -7.29 -5.38 -0.72
C ALA A 162 -7.47 -5.67 0.77
N PRO A 163 -8.58 -5.23 1.42
CA PRO A 163 -8.71 -5.22 2.88
C PRO A 163 -8.64 -6.63 3.50
N ASP A 164 -9.11 -7.64 2.77
CA ASP A 164 -9.07 -9.05 3.21
C ASP A 164 -7.80 -9.78 2.75
N GLN A 165 -7.00 -9.16 1.87
CA GLN A 165 -5.88 -9.81 1.20
C GLN A 165 -4.52 -9.14 1.41
N ALA A 166 -4.50 -7.99 2.08
CA ALA A 166 -3.30 -7.27 2.46
C ALA A 166 -3.44 -6.77 3.90
N ARG A 167 -2.48 -7.11 4.75
CA ARG A 167 -2.48 -6.71 6.16
C ARG A 167 -1.16 -6.03 6.52
N VAL A 168 -1.23 -4.89 7.22
CA VAL A 168 -0.03 -4.29 7.81
C VAL A 168 0.48 -5.17 8.93
N VAL A 169 1.72 -5.61 8.78
CA VAL A 169 2.46 -6.30 9.83
C VAL A 169 3.17 -5.29 10.70
N GLN A 170 3.78 -4.27 10.08
CA GLN A 170 4.55 -3.24 10.78
C GLN A 170 4.46 -1.92 10.01
N ASP A 171 4.11 -0.86 10.74
CA ASP A 171 4.10 0.51 10.21
C ASP A 171 5.37 1.25 10.66
N PHE A 172 6.12 1.79 9.71
CA PHE A 172 7.25 2.67 9.98
C PHE A 172 6.77 4.09 9.76
N GLU A 173 6.31 4.78 10.82
CA GLU A 173 5.69 6.10 10.71
C GLU A 173 6.63 7.15 10.08
N SER A 174 7.92 7.06 10.39
CA SER A 174 8.94 8.05 10.00
C SER A 174 9.47 7.84 8.58
N PHE A 175 9.18 6.70 7.97
CA PHE A 175 9.74 6.30 6.69
C PHE A 175 8.57 6.00 5.76
N GLY A 176 8.61 6.40 4.49
CA GLY A 176 7.56 6.08 3.51
C GLY A 176 7.49 4.59 3.18
N VAL A 177 7.63 3.71 4.17
CA VAL A 177 7.76 2.27 4.06
C VAL A 177 6.75 1.63 5.01
N VAL A 178 6.12 0.54 4.58
CA VAL A 178 5.21 -0.25 5.41
C VAL A 178 5.45 -1.72 5.12
N ARG A 179 5.55 -2.55 6.16
CA ARG A 179 5.61 -4.01 6.01
C ARG A 179 4.19 -4.53 5.83
N VAL A 180 3.93 -5.15 4.69
CA VAL A 180 2.62 -5.71 4.35
C VAL A 180 2.77 -7.21 4.12
N HIS A 181 1.85 -7.95 4.72
CA HIS A 181 1.59 -9.34 4.36
C HIS A 181 0.51 -9.38 3.28
N PHE A 182 0.81 -10.02 2.16
CA PHE A 182 -0.10 -10.23 1.05
C PHE A 182 -0.53 -11.70 1.04
N SER A 183 -1.83 -11.98 1.14
CA SER A 183 -2.37 -13.34 1.05
C SER A 183 -2.85 -13.70 -0.36
N SER A 184 -2.64 -12.83 -1.34
CA SER A 184 -2.94 -13.13 -2.74
C SER A 184 -2.01 -12.41 -3.74
N PRO A 185 -1.75 -13.02 -4.91
CA PRO A 185 -1.03 -12.37 -6.01
C PRO A 185 -1.77 -11.15 -6.58
N GLN A 186 -3.11 -11.17 -6.52
CA GLN A 186 -3.93 -10.05 -6.99
C GLN A 186 -3.73 -8.82 -6.09
N ALA A 187 -3.71 -9.00 -4.77
CA ALA A 187 -3.51 -7.91 -3.82
C ALA A 187 -2.15 -7.23 -4.02
N LEU A 188 -1.09 -8.03 -4.17
CA LEU A 188 0.25 -7.51 -4.48
C LEU A 188 0.26 -6.71 -5.78
N LEU A 189 -0.37 -7.24 -6.83
CA LEU A 189 -0.45 -6.57 -8.13
C LEU A 189 -1.22 -5.24 -8.05
N GLU A 190 -2.35 -5.21 -7.34
CA GLU A 190 -3.14 -3.98 -7.19
C GLU A 190 -2.37 -2.90 -6.41
N VAL A 191 -1.61 -3.29 -5.38
CA VAL A 191 -0.69 -2.36 -4.70
C VAL A 191 0.39 -1.84 -5.66
N LEU A 192 0.97 -2.70 -6.50
CA LEU A 192 1.97 -2.30 -7.50
C LEU A 192 1.40 -1.42 -8.62
N LYS A 193 0.10 -1.46 -8.92
CA LYS A 193 -0.52 -0.56 -9.90
C LYS A 193 -0.62 0.88 -9.42
N ARG A 194 -0.51 1.11 -8.11
CA ARG A 194 -0.60 2.47 -7.55
C ARG A 194 0.63 3.30 -7.93
N PRO A 195 0.42 4.55 -8.40
CA PRO A 195 1.53 5.43 -8.75
C PRO A 195 2.33 5.88 -7.52
N GLU A 196 1.72 5.89 -6.33
CA GLU A 196 2.38 6.30 -5.09
C GLU A 196 3.31 5.22 -4.54
N VAL A 197 3.25 3.99 -5.05
CA VAL A 197 4.12 2.89 -4.63
C VAL A 197 5.35 2.88 -5.53
N SER A 198 6.52 3.14 -4.97
CA SER A 198 7.79 3.01 -5.72
C SER A 198 8.08 1.54 -6.02
N GLY A 199 7.91 0.66 -5.02
CA GLY A 199 8.07 -0.77 -5.19
C GLY A 199 7.82 -1.59 -3.93
N VAL A 200 7.97 -2.90 -4.05
CA VAL A 200 7.85 -3.88 -2.96
C VAL A 200 9.14 -4.67 -2.85
N ARG A 201 9.81 -4.54 -1.70
CA ARG A 201 11.12 -5.13 -1.42
C ARG A 201 11.02 -6.35 -0.50
N ALA A 202 11.95 -7.28 -0.66
CA ALA A 202 12.07 -8.40 0.26
C ALA A 202 12.56 -7.92 1.64
N ILE A 203 12.10 -8.56 2.70
CA ILE A 203 12.58 -8.28 4.06
C ILE A 203 13.90 -9.04 4.26
N GLU A 204 15.01 -8.32 4.35
CA GLU A 204 16.34 -8.93 4.55
C GLU A 204 16.49 -9.64 5.90
N GLU A 205 15.58 -9.42 6.84
CA GLU A 205 15.58 -10.11 8.15
C GLU A 205 15.47 -11.65 8.03
N TYR A 206 15.15 -12.18 6.85
CA TYR A 206 15.20 -13.61 6.55
C TYR A 206 16.50 -14.10 5.88
N LYS A 207 17.47 -13.21 5.60
CA LYS A 207 18.86 -13.59 5.27
C LYS A 207 19.64 -13.82 6.57
N ARG A 208 19.19 -14.74 7.42
CA ARG A 208 20.14 -15.41 8.34
C ARG A 208 20.52 -16.75 7.70
N PRO A 209 21.83 -17.00 7.48
CA PRO A 209 22.31 -18.29 7.03
C PRO A 209 22.03 -19.40 8.06
#